data_AF-A0A1Z5K0Q0-F1
#
_entry.id   AF-A0A1Z5K0Q0-F1
#
_cell.length_a   1.000
_cell.length_b   1.000
_cell.length_c   1.000
_cell.angle_alpha   90.00
_cell.angle_beta   90.00
_cell.angle_gamma   90.00
#
_symmetry.space_group_name_H-M   'P 1'
#
loop_
_entity.id
_entity.type
_entity.pdbx_description
1 polymer ?
#
loop_
_entity_poly.entity_id
_entity_poly.type
_entity_poly.pdbx_seq_one_letter_code
_entity_poly.pdbx_strand_id
1 'polypeptide(L)'
;MANAVQAFQMAPFRSIAPRSLSSPVIRQPVEPFCLKVRVVPEIDADNAPSSVLNPIAAVPWVLLVSLVIYLSGDQGLMSASDQAMIEGILSDPTNPGFNELFYMIFNFFVPMPMILAALVLPQGRPGKGLPAGPFLFLSSFFGYFALGPYFSFRAPPRDSVTQSELSWFTAKVTENRINGLSLAAAVAAIPFLSHVPEAYQADASGLWQGFLDLLASSKFALVSSLDLTCLHLTAVALTARDYRLRTGKDGTLIAASTLLLPLLGSSIYLALRPSIPDE
;
A
#
# COMPACT_ATOMS: atom_id res chain seq x y z
N MET A 1 42.19 -38.25 49.38
CA MET A 1 41.69 -39.40 50.19
C MET A 1 40.82 -40.27 49.28
N ALA A 2 41.17 -41.56 49.21
CA ALA A 2 40.44 -42.76 48.71
C ALA A 2 39.76 -42.67 47.31
N ASN A 3 40.25 -43.35 46.26
CA ASN A 3 40.27 -44.80 45.93
C ASN A 3 38.91 -45.51 45.86
N ALA A 4 38.56 -45.96 44.64
CA ALA A 4 38.16 -47.33 44.24
C ALA A 4 37.40 -47.20 42.90
N VAL A 5 37.95 -47.52 41.71
CA VAL A 5 38.48 -48.80 41.21
C VAL A 5 37.52 -49.96 41.44
N GLN A 6 36.68 -50.22 40.44
CA GLN A 6 36.21 -51.57 40.13
C GLN A 6 36.54 -51.85 38.67
N ALA A 7 37.48 -52.78 38.49
CA ALA A 7 37.79 -53.42 37.23
C ALA A 7 36.78 -54.55 36.99
N PHE A 8 36.38 -54.80 35.74
CA PHE A 8 36.45 -56.17 35.20
C PHE A 8 36.28 -56.23 33.68
N GLN A 9 37.32 -56.81 33.06
CA GLN A 9 37.33 -57.67 31.88
C GLN A 9 36.99 -57.12 30.50
N MET A 10 38.07 -56.93 29.72
CA MET A 10 38.04 -56.96 28.26
C MET A 10 37.76 -58.38 27.76
N ALA A 11 36.76 -58.51 26.88
CA ALA A 11 36.63 -59.65 25.97
C ALA A 11 37.22 -59.27 24.59
N PRO A 12 37.84 -60.21 23.86
CA PRO A 12 38.61 -59.93 22.66
C PRO A 12 37.77 -59.51 21.45
N PHE A 13 38.38 -58.65 20.65
CA PHE A 13 37.93 -58.11 19.37
C PHE A 13 37.39 -59.22 18.44
N ARG A 14 36.08 -59.22 18.16
CA ARG A 14 35.51 -59.95 17.01
C ARG A 14 35.43 -58.99 15.82
N SER A 15 36.22 -59.29 14.80
CA SER A 15 36.09 -58.71 13.46
C SER A 15 34.65 -58.92 12.96
N ILE A 16 33.93 -57.82 12.73
CA ILE A 16 32.65 -57.82 12.03
C ILE A 16 32.84 -56.96 10.78
N ALA A 17 32.91 -57.64 9.64
CA ALA A 17 32.91 -57.02 8.32
C ALA A 17 31.69 -56.10 8.14
N PRO A 18 31.78 -55.01 7.36
CA PRO A 18 30.68 -54.08 7.19
C PRO A 18 29.49 -54.77 6.49
N ARG A 19 28.39 -54.95 7.22
CA ARG A 19 27.09 -55.24 6.63
C ARG A 19 26.60 -53.97 5.93
N SER A 20 26.60 -54.02 4.61
CA SER A 20 25.84 -53.11 3.74
C SER A 20 24.41 -52.97 4.26
N LEU A 21 24.10 -51.82 4.84
CA LEU A 21 22.74 -51.38 5.17
C LEU A 21 22.32 -50.37 4.11
N SER A 22 21.91 -50.89 2.96
CA SER A 22 21.07 -50.15 2.01
C SER A 22 19.66 -50.08 2.58
N SER A 23 19.41 -49.10 3.45
CA SER A 23 18.04 -48.69 3.78
C SER A 23 17.60 -47.62 2.77
N PRO A 24 16.51 -47.83 2.02
CA PRO A 24 15.99 -46.78 1.15
C PRO A 24 15.49 -45.62 2.02
N VAL A 25 16.05 -44.43 1.80
CA VAL A 25 15.48 -43.19 2.33
C VAL A 25 14.12 -43.00 1.67
N ILE A 26 13.06 -43.38 2.38
CA ILE A 26 11.69 -43.00 2.01
C ILE A 26 11.62 -41.49 2.21
N ARG A 27 11.88 -40.72 1.14
CA ARG A 27 11.50 -39.30 1.11
C ARG A 27 9.98 -39.26 1.16
N GLN A 28 9.43 -38.87 2.31
CA GLN A 28 8.05 -38.41 2.31
C GLN A 28 7.98 -37.20 1.37
N PRO A 29 7.09 -37.19 0.37
CA PRO A 29 6.88 -36.00 -0.42
C PRO A 29 6.39 -34.91 0.53
N VAL A 30 7.21 -33.90 0.73
CA VAL A 30 6.75 -32.63 1.30
C VAL A 30 5.78 -32.10 0.27
N GLU A 31 4.47 -32.26 0.51
CA GLU A 31 3.49 -31.58 -0.32
C GLU A 31 3.84 -30.08 -0.26
N PRO A 32 4.05 -29.42 -1.41
CA PRO A 32 4.27 -27.99 -1.39
C PRO A 32 3.08 -27.37 -0.68
N PHE A 33 3.34 -26.42 0.20
CA PHE A 33 2.32 -25.57 0.81
C PHE A 33 1.63 -24.80 -0.32
N CYS A 34 0.66 -25.44 -0.96
CA CYS A 34 -0.25 -24.84 -1.91
C CYS A 34 -1.22 -24.03 -1.07
N LEU A 35 -0.93 -22.74 -0.93
CA LEU A 35 -1.94 -21.77 -0.57
C LEU A 35 -3.05 -21.93 -1.63
N LYS A 36 -4.13 -22.65 -1.29
CA LYS A 36 -5.32 -22.74 -2.13
C LYS A 36 -5.88 -21.32 -2.23
N VAL A 37 -5.43 -20.59 -3.24
CA VAL A 37 -6.09 -19.36 -3.69
C VAL A 37 -7.50 -19.82 -4.01
N ARG A 38 -8.44 -19.51 -3.12
CA ARG A 38 -9.86 -19.69 -3.39
C ARG A 38 -10.13 -18.81 -4.60
N VAL A 39 -10.28 -19.43 -5.76
CA VAL A 39 -10.85 -18.79 -6.93
C VAL A 39 -12.23 -18.37 -6.49
N VAL A 40 -12.38 -17.08 -6.22
CA VAL A 40 -13.69 -16.49 -5.93
C VAL A 40 -14.50 -16.73 -7.20
N PRO A 41 -15.63 -17.45 -7.14
CA PRO A 41 -16.45 -17.65 -8.33
C PRO A 41 -16.80 -16.28 -8.91
N GLU A 42 -16.69 -16.16 -10.23
CA GLU A 42 -17.04 -14.95 -10.96
C GLU A 42 -18.43 -14.49 -10.52
N ILE A 43 -18.49 -13.34 -9.86
CA ILE A 43 -19.75 -12.84 -9.31
C ILE A 43 -20.48 -12.16 -10.46
N ASP A 44 -21.49 -12.85 -10.96
CA ASP A 44 -22.39 -12.36 -12.00
C ASP A 44 -22.79 -10.89 -11.73
N ALA A 45 -22.75 -10.07 -12.78
CA ALA A 45 -22.95 -8.62 -12.71
C ALA A 45 -24.20 -8.28 -11.90
N ASP A 46 -25.25 -9.07 -12.09
CA ASP A 46 -26.58 -8.89 -11.53
C ASP A 46 -26.75 -9.45 -10.10
N ASN A 47 -25.93 -10.43 -9.69
CA ASN A 47 -26.05 -11.08 -8.38
C ASN A 47 -25.08 -10.55 -7.31
N ALA A 48 -24.18 -9.62 -7.64
CA ALA A 48 -23.28 -9.08 -6.63
C ALA A 48 -24.02 -8.29 -5.54
N PRO A 49 -23.69 -8.52 -4.25
CA PRO A 49 -24.22 -7.73 -3.15
C PRO A 49 -23.80 -6.26 -3.27
N SER A 50 -24.67 -5.37 -2.78
CA SER A 50 -24.41 -3.92 -2.74
C SER A 50 -23.28 -3.55 -1.80
N SER A 51 -23.04 -4.35 -0.76
CA SER A 51 -21.91 -4.20 0.15
C SER A 51 -21.43 -5.56 0.68
N VAL A 52 -20.12 -5.69 0.81
CA VAL A 52 -19.48 -6.78 1.57
C VAL A 52 -18.41 -6.13 2.41
N LEU A 53 -18.41 -6.40 3.72
CA LEU A 53 -17.36 -5.89 4.59
C LEU A 53 -16.01 -6.43 4.13
N ASN A 54 -15.10 -5.51 3.78
CA ASN A 54 -13.72 -5.83 3.48
C ASN A 54 -12.84 -5.50 4.70
N PRO A 55 -12.49 -6.48 5.55
CA PRO A 55 -11.72 -6.22 6.76
C PRO A 55 -10.31 -5.70 6.46
N ILE A 56 -9.73 -6.05 5.29
CA ILE A 56 -8.39 -5.59 4.88
C ILE A 56 -8.37 -4.07 4.72
N ALA A 57 -9.46 -3.47 4.24
CA ALA A 57 -9.61 -2.02 4.15
C ALA A 57 -10.11 -1.38 5.45
N ALA A 58 -10.95 -2.09 6.21
CA ALA A 58 -11.54 -1.57 7.44
C ALA A 58 -10.52 -1.42 8.57
N VAL A 59 -9.59 -2.36 8.70
CA VAL A 59 -8.55 -2.34 9.76
C VAL A 59 -7.70 -1.06 9.73
N PRO A 60 -7.02 -0.69 8.63
CA PRO A 60 -6.22 0.54 8.61
C PRO A 60 -7.07 1.79 8.84
N TRP A 61 -8.32 1.81 8.37
CA TRP A 61 -9.24 2.92 8.61
C TRP A 61 -9.59 3.08 10.10
N VAL A 62 -10.00 1.98 10.75
CA VAL A 62 -10.33 1.98 12.18
C VAL A 62 -9.12 2.32 13.02
N LEU A 63 -7.92 1.83 12.66
CA LEU A 63 -6.68 2.15 13.37
C LEU A 63 -6.33 3.64 13.25
N LEU A 64 -6.44 4.23 12.05
CA LEU A 64 -6.20 5.67 11.85
C LEU A 64 -7.19 6.52 12.64
N VAL A 65 -8.48 6.20 12.59
CA VAL A 65 -9.51 6.91 13.37
C VAL A 65 -9.26 6.78 14.87
N SER A 66 -8.94 5.57 15.34
CA SER A 66 -8.63 5.32 16.75
C SER A 66 -7.39 6.08 17.20
N LEU A 67 -6.37 6.15 16.35
CA LEU A 67 -5.15 6.92 16.61
C LEU A 67 -5.46 8.42 16.74
N VAL A 68 -6.25 9.00 15.83
CA VAL A 68 -6.63 10.41 15.92
C VAL A 68 -7.40 10.68 17.21
N ILE A 69 -8.36 9.83 17.57
CA ILE A 69 -9.11 9.96 18.82
C ILE A 69 -8.17 9.90 20.04
N TYR A 70 -7.27 8.92 20.05
CA TYR A 70 -6.28 8.75 21.12
C TYR A 70 -5.35 9.96 21.26
N LEU A 71 -4.83 10.46 20.14
CA LEU A 71 -3.93 11.63 20.12
C LEU A 71 -4.66 12.94 20.46
N SER A 72 -5.95 13.04 20.16
CA SER A 72 -6.72 14.27 20.43
C SER A 72 -6.90 14.50 21.93
N GLY A 73 -7.23 13.44 22.68
CA GLY A 73 -7.48 13.53 24.12
C GLY A 73 -8.37 14.74 24.48
N ASP A 74 -8.04 15.42 25.59
CA ASP A 74 -8.74 16.63 26.03
C ASP A 74 -8.25 17.92 25.34
N GLN A 75 -7.16 17.86 24.58
CA GLN A 75 -6.50 19.03 23.98
C GLN A 75 -7.00 19.37 22.56
N GLY A 76 -7.95 18.59 22.03
CA GLY A 76 -8.52 18.80 20.70
C GLY A 76 -7.69 18.19 19.56
N LEU A 77 -8.21 18.32 18.33
CA LEU A 77 -7.69 17.65 17.13
C LEU A 77 -6.33 18.18 16.64
N MET A 78 -5.96 19.42 17.00
CA MET A 78 -4.73 20.07 16.54
C MET A 78 -4.02 20.80 17.68
N SER A 79 -2.72 20.58 17.83
CA SER A 79 -1.87 21.35 18.75
C SER A 79 -1.46 22.69 18.15
N ALA A 80 -0.91 23.59 18.96
CA ALA A 80 -0.39 24.88 18.48
C ALA A 80 0.73 24.72 17.45
N SER A 81 1.59 23.70 17.61
CA SER A 81 2.63 23.38 16.61
C SER A 81 2.03 22.88 15.30
N ASP A 82 0.96 22.08 15.35
CA ASP A 82 0.28 21.62 14.12
C ASP A 82 -0.36 22.80 13.37
N GLN A 83 -0.92 23.77 14.11
CA GLN A 83 -1.47 24.99 13.51
C GLN A 83 -0.38 25.85 12.87
N ALA A 84 0.78 25.99 13.52
CA ALA A 84 1.92 26.72 12.96
C ALA A 84 2.45 26.09 11.66
N MET A 85 2.41 24.76 11.53
CA MET A 85 2.77 24.07 10.28
C MET A 85 1.79 24.40 9.14
N ILE A 86 0.48 24.39 9.43
CA ILE A 86 -0.54 24.77 8.45
C ILE A 86 -0.35 26.23 8.05
N GLU A 87 -0.15 27.12 9.02
CA GLU A 87 0.09 28.55 8.75
C GLU A 87 1.35 28.73 7.90
N GLY A 88 2.43 28.01 8.18
CA GLY A 88 3.65 28.01 7.37
C GLY A 88 3.40 27.66 5.90
N ILE A 89 2.61 26.61 5.64
CA ILE A 89 2.19 26.22 4.27
C ILE A 89 1.40 27.34 3.59
N LEU A 90 0.52 28.03 4.33
CA LEU A 90 -0.32 29.09 3.79
C LEU A 90 0.45 30.39 3.56
N SER A 91 1.43 30.71 4.40
CA SER A 91 2.21 31.95 4.33
C SER A 91 3.34 31.87 3.31
N ASP A 92 4.06 30.75 3.25
CA ASP A 92 5.12 30.51 2.29
C ASP A 92 5.06 29.05 1.80
N PRO A 93 4.26 28.78 0.75
CA PRO A 93 4.15 27.44 0.21
C PRO A 93 5.44 26.97 -0.49
N THR A 94 6.44 27.83 -0.69
CA THR A 94 7.72 27.43 -1.29
C THR A 94 8.75 27.00 -0.24
N ASN A 95 8.61 27.51 0.98
CA ASN A 95 9.45 27.15 2.11
C ASN A 95 8.69 27.31 3.43
N PRO A 96 7.88 26.30 3.83
CA PRO A 96 6.96 26.44 4.96
C PRO A 96 7.64 26.34 6.34
N GLY A 97 8.98 26.24 6.40
CA GLY A 97 9.75 26.35 7.64
C GLY A 97 9.74 25.11 8.54
N PHE A 98 9.36 23.95 8.01
CA PHE A 98 9.48 22.65 8.68
C PHE A 98 10.20 21.64 7.79
N ASN A 99 10.51 20.47 8.35
CA ASN A 99 11.32 19.43 7.73
C ASN A 99 10.86 19.06 6.29
N GLU A 100 11.83 19.01 5.38
CA GLU A 100 11.65 18.84 3.94
C GLU A 100 11.12 17.46 3.56
N LEU A 101 11.44 16.40 4.33
CA LEU A 101 10.87 15.06 4.10
C LEU A 101 9.38 15.04 4.42
N PHE A 102 8.96 15.73 5.48
CA PHE A 102 7.53 15.85 5.75
C PHE A 102 6.83 16.73 4.71
N TYR A 103 7.47 17.80 4.26
CA TYR A 103 6.92 18.63 3.19
C TYR A 103 6.72 17.85 1.88
N MET A 104 7.67 16.97 1.54
CA MET A 104 7.54 16.01 0.44
C MET A 104 6.33 15.07 0.63
N ILE A 105 6.17 14.48 1.82
CA ILE A 105 5.02 13.62 2.17
C ILE A 105 3.70 14.39 2.00
N PHE A 106 3.63 15.62 2.49
CA PHE A 106 2.43 16.44 2.40
C PHE A 106 2.06 16.73 0.94
N ASN A 107 3.04 17.02 0.09
CA ASN A 107 2.81 17.26 -1.34
C ASN A 107 2.36 16.01 -2.11
N PHE A 108 2.67 14.80 -1.65
CA PHE A 108 2.19 13.57 -2.28
C PHE A 108 0.66 13.40 -2.22
N PHE A 109 -0.04 14.11 -1.33
CA PHE A 109 -1.50 14.14 -1.30
C PHE A 109 -2.11 14.79 -2.55
N VAL A 110 -1.38 15.62 -3.28
CA VAL A 110 -1.88 16.29 -4.49
C VAL A 110 -2.15 15.30 -5.63
N PRO A 111 -1.18 14.45 -6.06
CA PRO A 111 -1.42 13.47 -7.12
C PRO A 111 -2.21 12.24 -6.65
N MET A 112 -2.22 11.93 -5.34
CA MET A 112 -2.76 10.66 -4.82
C MET A 112 -4.23 10.38 -5.20
N PRO A 113 -5.19 11.32 -5.07
CA PRO A 113 -6.59 11.08 -5.41
C PRO A 113 -6.79 10.69 -6.88
N MET A 114 -6.01 11.27 -7.80
CA MET A 114 -6.11 10.95 -9.22
C MET A 114 -5.49 9.60 -9.56
N ILE A 115 -4.39 9.22 -8.91
CA ILE A 115 -3.82 7.86 -9.01
C ILE A 115 -4.87 6.84 -8.56
N LEU A 116 -5.50 7.08 -7.41
CA LEU A 116 -6.55 6.20 -6.90
C LEU A 116 -7.80 6.22 -7.79
N ALA A 117 -8.20 7.36 -8.33
CA ALA A 117 -9.33 7.43 -9.26
C ALA A 117 -9.08 6.57 -10.50
N ALA A 118 -7.88 6.64 -11.09
CA ALA A 118 -7.54 5.85 -12.27
C ALA A 118 -7.44 4.35 -12.01
N LEU A 119 -7.13 3.95 -10.78
CA LEU A 119 -7.17 2.56 -10.36
C LEU A 119 -8.59 2.11 -9.98
N VAL A 120 -9.38 2.94 -9.30
CA VAL A 120 -10.67 2.52 -8.71
C VAL A 120 -11.81 2.53 -9.72
N LEU A 121 -11.91 3.57 -10.55
CA LEU A 121 -13.10 3.82 -11.37
C LEU A 121 -13.38 2.71 -12.40
N PRO A 122 -12.39 2.16 -13.12
CA PRO A 122 -12.64 1.03 -14.04
C PRO A 122 -13.20 -0.21 -13.35
N GLN A 123 -12.87 -0.38 -12.07
CA GLN A 123 -13.19 -1.57 -11.29
C GLN A 123 -14.54 -1.47 -10.55
N GLY A 124 -15.16 -0.28 -10.55
CA GLY A 124 -16.43 -0.02 -9.88
C GLY A 124 -17.63 -0.62 -10.61
N ARG A 125 -18.73 -0.85 -9.88
CA ARG A 125 -20.03 -1.26 -10.44
C ARG A 125 -21.00 -0.07 -10.38
N PRO A 126 -21.25 0.64 -11.50
CA PRO A 126 -22.25 1.70 -11.56
C PRO A 126 -23.61 1.21 -11.05
N GLY A 127 -24.26 2.02 -10.22
CA GLY A 127 -25.59 1.69 -9.67
C GLY A 127 -25.60 0.65 -8.54
N LYS A 128 -24.46 0.08 -8.13
CA LYS A 128 -24.38 -0.88 -7.01
C LYS A 128 -23.40 -0.42 -5.93
N GLY A 129 -23.89 -0.38 -4.69
CA GLY A 129 -23.09 -0.02 -3.53
C GLY A 129 -22.74 1.47 -3.47
N LEU A 130 -21.69 1.80 -2.73
CA LEU A 130 -21.24 3.18 -2.54
C LEU A 130 -20.63 3.75 -3.83
N PRO A 131 -21.04 4.95 -4.29
CA PRO A 131 -20.43 5.57 -5.47
C PRO A 131 -19.01 6.05 -5.14
N ALA A 132 -18.03 5.69 -5.97
CA ALA A 132 -16.62 6.02 -5.72
C ALA A 132 -16.34 7.54 -5.76
N GLY A 133 -17.03 8.28 -6.63
CA GLY A 133 -16.75 9.68 -6.94
C GLY A 133 -16.67 10.60 -5.72
N PRO A 134 -17.71 10.67 -4.85
CA PRO A 134 -17.67 11.49 -3.64
C PRO A 134 -16.51 11.15 -2.70
N PHE A 135 -16.21 9.86 -2.49
CA PHE A 135 -15.13 9.45 -1.61
C PHE A 135 -13.74 9.74 -2.20
N LEU A 136 -13.58 9.60 -3.52
CA LEU A 136 -12.37 10.01 -4.24
C LEU A 136 -12.16 11.52 -4.15
N PHE A 137 -13.22 12.31 -4.32
CA PHE A 137 -13.15 13.77 -4.16
C PHE A 137 -12.79 14.17 -2.72
N LEU A 138 -13.45 13.58 -1.72
CA LEU A 138 -13.17 13.84 -0.31
C LEU A 138 -11.76 13.39 0.10
N SER A 139 -11.19 12.39 -0.58
CA SER A 139 -9.83 11.93 -0.32
C SER A 139 -8.74 12.96 -0.60
N SER A 140 -9.04 13.97 -1.44
CA SER A 140 -8.12 15.10 -1.67
C SER A 140 -7.89 15.94 -0.41
N PHE A 141 -8.81 15.87 0.56
CA PHE A 141 -8.74 16.63 1.81
C PHE A 141 -8.50 15.74 3.03
N PHE A 142 -9.11 14.56 3.03
CA PHE A 142 -9.13 13.65 4.19
C PHE A 142 -8.38 12.33 3.94
N GLY A 143 -7.75 12.16 2.78
CA GLY A 143 -6.98 10.97 2.45
C GLY A 143 -7.72 9.65 2.68
N TYR A 144 -7.11 8.73 3.41
CA TYR A 144 -7.67 7.42 3.72
C TYR A 144 -8.83 7.49 4.71
N PHE A 145 -8.99 8.58 5.48
CA PHE A 145 -10.18 8.76 6.31
C PHE A 145 -11.46 8.80 5.47
N ALA A 146 -11.39 9.35 4.25
CA ALA A 146 -12.49 9.31 3.28
C ALA A 146 -12.57 7.96 2.54
N LEU A 147 -11.44 7.40 2.10
CA LEU A 147 -11.46 6.19 1.26
C LEU A 147 -11.61 4.87 2.02
N GLY A 148 -11.17 4.82 3.27
CA GLY A 148 -11.32 3.70 4.18
C GLY A 148 -12.75 3.14 4.24
N PRO A 149 -13.78 3.95 4.58
CA PRO A 149 -15.15 3.46 4.61
C PRO A 149 -15.64 3.02 3.22
N TYR A 150 -15.27 3.72 2.15
CA TYR A 150 -15.60 3.31 0.79
C TYR A 150 -15.04 1.91 0.47
N PHE A 151 -13.75 1.67 0.69
CA PHE A 151 -13.15 0.36 0.42
C PHE A 151 -13.63 -0.74 1.36
N SER A 152 -14.10 -0.37 2.55
CA SER A 152 -14.66 -1.29 3.54
C SER A 152 -16.05 -1.79 3.17
N PHE A 153 -16.88 -0.95 2.53
CA PHE A 153 -18.30 -1.22 2.34
C PHE A 153 -18.78 -1.18 0.89
N ARG A 154 -17.92 -0.87 -0.09
CA ARG A 154 -18.30 -0.89 -1.51
C ARG A 154 -18.72 -2.28 -1.99
N ALA A 155 -19.44 -2.30 -3.11
CA ALA A 155 -19.72 -3.53 -3.82
C ALA A 155 -18.41 -4.22 -4.26
N PRO A 156 -18.41 -5.57 -4.36
CA PRO A 156 -17.28 -6.30 -4.92
C PRO A 156 -16.86 -5.73 -6.29
N PRO A 157 -15.55 -5.55 -6.53
CA PRO A 157 -15.06 -5.08 -7.82
C PRO A 157 -15.52 -5.97 -8.98
N ARG A 158 -15.53 -5.40 -10.18
CA ARG A 158 -15.74 -6.18 -11.41
C ARG A 158 -14.53 -7.09 -11.69
N ASP A 159 -14.81 -8.27 -12.26
CA ASP A 159 -13.77 -9.21 -12.71
C ASP A 159 -13.43 -9.01 -14.20
N SER A 160 -14.34 -8.42 -14.98
CA SER A 160 -14.18 -8.01 -16.38
C SER A 160 -14.84 -6.66 -16.62
N VAL A 161 -14.35 -5.90 -17.62
CA VAL A 161 -14.94 -4.64 -18.05
C VAL A 161 -14.52 -4.37 -19.50
N THR A 162 -15.42 -3.80 -20.29
CA THR A 162 -15.13 -3.33 -21.65
C THR A 162 -15.09 -1.81 -21.71
N GLN A 163 -14.44 -1.25 -22.73
CA GLN A 163 -14.38 0.21 -22.93
C GLN A 163 -15.77 0.87 -22.99
N SER A 164 -16.77 0.17 -23.54
CA SER A 164 -18.14 0.68 -23.69
C SER A 164 -18.88 0.89 -22.36
N GLU A 165 -18.48 0.17 -21.31
CA GLU A 165 -19.11 0.23 -19.98
C GLU A 165 -18.55 1.34 -19.09
N LEU A 166 -17.48 2.00 -19.54
CA LEU A 166 -16.80 3.04 -18.79
C LEU A 166 -17.53 4.38 -18.94
N SER A 167 -17.59 5.14 -17.84
CA SER A 167 -18.05 6.52 -17.91
C SER A 167 -17.10 7.37 -18.77
N TRP A 168 -17.61 8.47 -19.34
CA TRP A 168 -16.80 9.39 -20.14
C TRP A 168 -15.52 9.82 -19.42
N PHE A 169 -15.61 10.17 -18.14
CA PHE A 169 -14.46 10.59 -17.34
C PHE A 169 -13.44 9.44 -17.21
N THR A 170 -13.91 8.22 -16.95
CA THR A 170 -13.01 7.06 -16.81
C THR A 170 -12.31 6.78 -18.14
N ALA A 171 -13.07 6.69 -19.23
CA ALA A 171 -12.55 6.37 -20.56
C ALA A 171 -11.63 7.46 -21.15
N LYS A 172 -11.89 8.75 -20.90
CA LYS A 172 -11.16 9.86 -21.54
C LYS A 172 -10.10 10.52 -20.66
N VAL A 173 -10.28 10.49 -19.34
CA VAL A 173 -9.32 11.11 -18.40
C VAL A 173 -8.45 10.03 -17.78
N THR A 174 -9.05 9.06 -17.09
CA THR A 174 -8.24 8.11 -16.31
C THR A 174 -7.53 7.06 -17.16
N GLU A 175 -8.13 6.61 -18.26
CA GLU A 175 -7.53 5.66 -19.20
C GLU A 175 -6.53 6.31 -20.17
N ASN A 176 -6.42 7.64 -20.17
CA ASN A 176 -5.45 8.34 -21.02
C ASN A 176 -4.02 8.11 -20.50
N ARG A 177 -3.12 7.60 -21.35
CA ARG A 177 -1.71 7.40 -21.00
C ARG A 177 -0.99 8.70 -20.61
N ILE A 178 -1.42 9.84 -21.18
CA ILE A 178 -0.89 11.15 -20.82
C ILE A 178 -1.20 11.48 -19.36
N ASN A 179 -2.35 11.05 -18.83
CA ASN A 179 -2.68 11.21 -17.41
C ASN A 179 -1.72 10.39 -16.53
N GLY A 180 -1.42 9.14 -16.90
CA GLY A 180 -0.41 8.35 -16.18
C GLY A 180 0.98 8.99 -16.23
N LEU A 181 1.39 9.50 -17.39
CA LEU A 181 2.69 10.16 -17.57
C LEU A 181 2.77 11.49 -16.79
N SER A 182 1.71 12.30 -16.79
CA SER A 182 1.67 13.56 -16.03
C SER A 182 1.71 13.30 -14.53
N LEU A 183 1.01 12.27 -14.03
CA LEU A 183 1.09 11.86 -12.64
C LEU A 183 2.49 11.36 -12.27
N ALA A 184 3.15 10.59 -13.15
CA ALA A 184 4.51 10.13 -12.91
C ALA A 184 5.49 11.31 -12.86
N ALA A 185 5.36 12.27 -13.79
CA ALA A 185 6.17 13.49 -13.79
C ALA A 185 5.93 14.35 -12.55
N ALA A 186 4.67 14.53 -12.14
CA ALA A 186 4.31 15.28 -10.93
C ALA A 186 4.90 14.64 -9.68
N VAL A 187 4.74 13.32 -9.51
CA VAL A 187 5.30 12.59 -8.37
C VAL A 187 6.83 12.65 -8.37
N ALA A 188 7.48 12.52 -9.53
CA ALA A 188 8.93 12.61 -9.65
C ALA A 188 9.48 14.02 -9.35
N ALA A 189 8.68 15.07 -9.56
CA ALA A 189 9.09 16.46 -9.29
C ALA A 189 9.00 16.82 -7.80
N ILE A 190 8.11 16.20 -7.02
CA ILE A 190 7.83 16.55 -5.61
C ILE A 190 9.09 16.60 -4.72
N PRO A 191 10.04 15.64 -4.77
CA PRO A 191 11.26 15.72 -3.96
C PRO A 191 12.08 16.98 -4.22
N PHE A 192 12.16 17.43 -5.48
CA PHE A 192 12.87 18.65 -5.86
C PHE A 192 12.13 19.90 -5.45
N LEU A 193 10.80 19.94 -5.63
CA LEU A 193 9.96 21.05 -5.17
C LEU A 193 9.93 21.19 -3.64
N SER A 194 10.27 20.11 -2.93
CA SER A 194 10.35 20.09 -1.47
C SER A 194 11.78 20.30 -0.96
N HIS A 195 12.74 20.58 -1.84
CA HIS A 195 14.16 20.81 -1.53
C HIS A 195 14.87 19.66 -0.80
N VAL A 196 14.37 18.42 -0.94
CA VAL A 196 14.96 17.23 -0.30
C VAL A 196 16.41 16.98 -0.76
N PRO A 197 16.76 17.07 -2.06
CA PRO A 197 18.15 16.88 -2.49
C PRO A 197 19.14 17.89 -1.89
N GLU A 198 18.73 19.14 -1.76
CA GLU A 198 19.52 20.24 -1.20
C GLU A 198 19.71 20.03 0.31
N ALA A 199 18.62 19.75 1.04
CA ALA A 199 18.66 19.46 2.47
C ALA A 199 19.50 18.22 2.79
N TYR A 200 19.38 17.17 1.97
CA TYR A 200 20.16 15.94 2.12
C TYR A 200 21.66 16.17 1.89
N GLN A 201 22.03 17.00 0.91
CA GLN A 201 23.43 17.35 0.67
C GLN A 201 24.00 18.24 1.78
N ALA A 202 23.19 19.12 2.37
CA ALA A 202 23.62 20.00 3.45
C ALA A 202 23.85 19.24 4.78
N ASP A 203 22.87 18.45 5.21
CA ASP A 203 22.96 17.62 6.42
C ASP A 203 21.98 16.44 6.35
N ALA A 204 22.43 15.32 5.78
CA ALA A 204 21.62 14.11 5.69
C ALA A 204 21.17 13.59 7.07
N SER A 205 22.02 13.67 8.10
CA SER A 205 21.67 13.17 9.44
C SER A 205 20.64 14.06 10.11
N GLY A 206 20.83 15.38 10.03
CA GLY A 206 19.88 16.36 10.56
C GLY A 206 18.53 16.31 9.86
N LEU A 207 18.50 16.10 8.54
CA LEU A 207 17.26 15.92 7.78
C LEU A 207 16.43 14.74 8.30
N TRP A 208 17.06 13.58 8.48
CA TRP A 208 16.37 12.39 8.99
C TRP A 208 15.99 12.53 10.47
N GLN A 209 16.89 13.03 11.32
CA GLN A 209 16.60 13.20 12.74
C GLN A 209 15.48 14.22 12.95
N GLY A 210 15.52 15.35 12.25
CA GLY A 210 14.46 16.36 12.31
C GLY A 210 13.12 15.84 11.83
N PHE A 211 13.09 14.92 10.85
CA PHE A 211 11.87 14.25 10.44
C PHE A 211 11.31 13.34 11.54
N LEU A 212 12.16 12.54 12.18
CA LEU A 212 11.76 11.67 13.29
C LEU A 212 11.28 12.48 14.51
N ASP A 213 11.95 13.58 14.84
CA ASP A 213 11.56 14.49 15.90
C ASP A 213 10.21 15.13 15.60
N LEU A 214 9.97 15.50 14.33
CA LEU A 214 8.68 16.01 13.88
C LEU A 214 7.57 14.97 14.01
N LEU A 215 7.80 13.71 13.61
CA LEU A 215 6.84 12.61 13.79
C LEU A 215 6.54 12.33 15.27
N ALA A 216 7.52 12.51 16.15
CA ALA A 216 7.35 12.30 17.59
C ALA A 216 6.60 13.45 18.28
N SER A 217 6.69 14.68 17.75
CA SER A 217 6.17 15.88 18.39
C SER A 217 4.89 16.43 17.77
N SER A 218 4.64 16.21 16.48
CA SER A 218 3.47 16.70 15.75
C SER A 218 2.47 15.58 15.46
N LYS A 219 1.24 15.75 15.95
CA LYS A 219 0.12 14.85 15.67
C LYS A 219 -0.22 14.88 14.18
N PHE A 220 -0.21 16.08 13.60
CA PHE A 220 -0.46 16.28 12.18
C PHE A 220 0.56 15.53 11.33
N ALA A 221 1.86 15.68 11.63
CA ALA A 221 2.90 15.02 10.85
C ALA A 221 2.81 13.49 10.90
N LEU A 222 2.60 12.93 12.10
CA LEU A 222 2.44 11.50 12.31
C LEU A 222 1.22 10.94 11.57
N VAL A 223 0.05 11.56 11.76
CA VAL A 223 -1.22 11.10 11.16
C VAL A 223 -1.16 11.21 9.64
N SER A 224 -0.69 12.33 9.08
CA SER A 224 -0.55 12.50 7.63
C SER A 224 0.41 11.48 7.01
N SER A 225 1.51 11.15 7.68
CA SER A 225 2.47 10.15 7.18
C SER A 225 1.88 8.74 7.17
N LEU A 226 1.13 8.37 8.21
CA LEU A 226 0.43 7.08 8.29
C LEU A 226 -0.73 7.00 7.29
N ASP A 227 -1.44 8.10 7.10
CA ASP A 227 -2.54 8.22 6.14
C ASP A 227 -2.04 8.02 4.69
N LEU A 228 -0.97 8.73 4.31
CA LEU A 228 -0.33 8.55 3.00
C LEU A 228 0.18 7.11 2.81
N THR A 229 0.71 6.49 3.86
CA THR A 229 1.14 5.08 3.82
C THR A 229 -0.04 4.17 3.51
N CYS A 230 -1.20 4.36 4.15
CA CYS A 230 -2.41 3.60 3.87
C CYS A 230 -2.91 3.79 2.43
N LEU A 231 -2.87 5.03 1.93
CA LEU A 231 -3.21 5.35 0.54
C LEU A 231 -2.26 4.67 -0.45
N HIS A 232 -0.95 4.71 -0.19
CA HIS A 232 0.06 4.07 -1.04
C HIS A 232 -0.12 2.55 -1.10
N LEU A 233 -0.26 1.88 0.05
CA LEU A 233 -0.53 0.45 0.12
C LEU A 233 -1.85 0.07 -0.58
N THR A 234 -2.85 0.94 -0.50
CA THR A 234 -4.11 0.76 -1.22
C THR A 234 -3.91 0.86 -2.74
N ALA A 235 -3.13 1.83 -3.21
CA ALA A 235 -2.78 1.93 -4.63
C ALA A 235 -2.03 0.68 -5.12
N VAL A 236 -1.07 0.18 -4.35
CA VAL A 236 -0.35 -1.07 -4.64
C VAL A 236 -1.32 -2.25 -4.77
N ALA A 237 -2.21 -2.45 -3.79
CA ALA A 237 -3.19 -3.52 -3.83
C ALA A 237 -4.16 -3.38 -5.02
N LEU A 238 -4.51 -2.15 -5.39
CA LEU A 238 -5.35 -1.87 -6.54
C LEU A 238 -4.64 -2.11 -7.87
N THR A 239 -3.33 -1.88 -7.96
CA THR A 239 -2.51 -2.15 -9.15
C THR A 239 -2.54 -3.62 -9.53
N ALA A 240 -2.41 -4.54 -8.58
CA ALA A 240 -2.51 -5.98 -8.87
C ALA A 240 -3.86 -6.33 -9.50
N ARG A 241 -4.94 -5.74 -8.96
CA ARG A 241 -6.30 -5.99 -9.43
C ARG A 241 -6.58 -5.34 -10.78
N ASP A 242 -6.12 -4.12 -11.00
CA ASP A 242 -6.22 -3.42 -12.29
C ASP A 242 -5.46 -4.18 -13.39
N TYR A 243 -4.28 -4.73 -13.08
CA TYR A 243 -3.53 -5.54 -14.03
C TYR A 243 -4.26 -6.83 -14.41
N ARG A 244 -4.83 -7.51 -13.40
CA ARG A 244 -5.64 -8.72 -13.62
C ARG A 244 -6.89 -8.41 -14.45
N LEU A 245 -7.59 -7.31 -14.17
CA LEU A 245 -8.76 -6.86 -14.93
C LEU A 245 -8.44 -6.68 -16.42
N ARG A 246 -7.24 -6.20 -16.75
CA ARG A 246 -6.83 -5.90 -18.13
C ARG A 246 -6.25 -7.08 -18.90
N THR A 247 -5.65 -8.04 -18.20
CA THR A 247 -4.83 -9.09 -18.83
C THR A 247 -5.29 -10.51 -18.52
N GLY A 248 -6.15 -10.69 -17.52
CA GLY A 248 -6.49 -11.98 -16.94
C GLY A 248 -5.34 -12.66 -16.16
N LYS A 249 -4.16 -12.02 -16.06
CA LYS A 249 -2.96 -12.60 -15.44
C LYS A 249 -2.78 -12.11 -14.00
N ASP A 250 -1.98 -12.85 -13.23
CA ASP A 250 -1.61 -12.43 -11.87
C ASP A 250 -0.81 -11.12 -11.91
N GLY A 251 -1.27 -10.13 -11.14
CA GLY A 251 -0.65 -8.81 -11.03
C GLY A 251 0.25 -8.64 -9.81
N THR A 252 0.48 -9.69 -9.02
CA THR A 252 1.22 -9.60 -7.75
C THR A 252 2.63 -9.03 -7.92
N LEU A 253 3.38 -9.47 -8.94
CA LEU A 253 4.72 -8.94 -9.21
C LEU A 253 4.70 -7.47 -9.66
N ILE A 254 3.68 -7.08 -10.43
CA ILE A 254 3.50 -5.69 -10.86
C ILE A 254 3.15 -4.80 -9.67
N ALA A 255 2.29 -5.25 -8.75
CA ALA A 255 2.05 -4.52 -7.51
C ALA A 255 3.29 -4.48 -6.61
N ALA A 256 4.04 -5.56 -6.50
CA ALA A 256 5.27 -5.57 -5.70
C ALA A 256 6.31 -4.57 -6.23
N SER A 257 6.40 -4.39 -7.56
CA SER A 257 7.32 -3.39 -8.12
C SER A 257 6.90 -1.96 -7.81
N THR A 258 5.60 -1.69 -7.62
CA THR A 258 5.13 -0.34 -7.26
C THR A 258 5.38 0.05 -5.81
N LEU A 259 5.72 -0.91 -4.93
CA LEU A 259 6.12 -0.63 -3.53
C LEU A 259 7.48 0.07 -3.41
N LEU A 260 8.38 -0.12 -4.39
CA LEU A 260 9.76 0.35 -4.27
C LEU A 260 9.88 1.88 -4.29
N LEU A 261 8.92 2.55 -4.93
CA LEU A 261 8.91 4.00 -5.12
C LEU A 261 7.51 4.51 -4.77
N PRO A 262 7.29 5.04 -3.55
CA PRO A 262 5.99 5.51 -3.10
C PRO A 262 5.32 6.42 -4.11
N LEU A 263 4.09 6.06 -4.50
CA LEU A 263 3.26 6.69 -5.55
C LEU A 263 3.84 6.62 -6.97
N LEU A 264 5.14 6.81 -7.15
CA LEU A 264 5.80 6.86 -8.45
C LEU A 264 5.65 5.53 -9.19
N GLY A 265 5.80 4.41 -8.49
CA GLY A 265 5.57 3.08 -9.05
C GLY A 265 4.16 2.92 -9.62
N SER A 266 3.14 3.31 -8.85
CA SER A 266 1.74 3.28 -9.31
C SER A 266 1.47 4.23 -10.48
N SER A 267 2.07 5.42 -10.49
CA SER A 267 1.94 6.37 -11.60
C SER A 267 2.61 5.87 -12.89
N ILE A 268 3.82 5.29 -12.78
CA ILE A 268 4.49 4.64 -13.92
C ILE A 268 3.66 3.48 -14.44
N TYR A 269 3.09 2.66 -13.54
CA TYR A 269 2.15 1.63 -13.92
C TYR A 269 0.97 2.21 -14.71
N LEU A 270 0.34 3.30 -14.26
CA LEU A 270 -0.76 3.94 -14.99
C LEU A 270 -0.36 4.43 -16.38
N ALA A 271 0.89 4.88 -16.57
CA ALA A 271 1.41 5.28 -17.88
C ALA A 271 1.61 4.09 -18.83
N LEU A 272 1.97 2.92 -18.29
CA LEU A 272 2.38 1.73 -19.04
C LEU A 272 1.34 0.62 -19.09
N ARG A 273 0.26 0.72 -18.30
CA ARG A 273 -0.71 -0.36 -18.15
C ARG A 273 -1.36 -0.74 -19.49
N PRO A 274 -1.68 -2.03 -19.70
CA PRO A 274 -2.42 -2.45 -20.87
C PRO A 274 -3.78 -1.74 -20.97
N SER A 275 -4.27 -1.55 -22.20
CA SER A 275 -5.61 -1.00 -22.39
C SER A 275 -6.67 -1.99 -21.92
N ILE A 276 -7.83 -1.46 -21.51
CA ILE A 276 -9.03 -2.29 -21.28
C ILE A 276 -9.50 -2.85 -22.64
N PRO A 277 -9.96 -4.12 -22.70
CA PRO A 277 -10.50 -4.71 -23.92
C PRO A 277 -11.66 -3.90 -24.52
N ASP A 278 -11.72 -3.86 -25.86
CA ASP A 278 -12.78 -3.16 -26.58
C ASP A 278 -14.11 -3.94 -26.57
N GLU A 279 -14.04 -5.28 -26.50
CA GLU A 279 -15.15 -6.25 -26.46
C GLU A 279 -14.93 -7.31 -25.38
#